data_AF-A0A520PNY8-F1
#
_entry.id   AF-A0A520PNY8-F1
#
_cell.length_a   1.000
_cell.length_b   1.000
_cell.length_c   1.000
_cell.angle_alpha   90.00
_cell.angle_beta   90.00
_cell.angle_gamma   90.00
#
_symmetry.space_group_name_H-M   'P 1'
#
loop_
_entity.id
_entity.type
_entity.pdbx_description
1 polymer ?
#
loop_
_entity_poly.entity_id
_entity_poly.type
_entity_poly.pdbx_seq_one_letter_code
_entity_poly.pdbx_strand_id
1 'polypeptide(L)'
;MQLPNLEEMSAEEKLWFAYSIAGMVVADGHTDPSEMSFLRDAINFLQDKEEINKIMVVIKEGKTPEMKPLDIDPKQSFLMLKYLAQLMVVDADLSTKEISFFLLTGRLLGFNNDILNKLWKSARAMLEKDLPVGFIETSNFKENVSLMKIDDTGFSFRLGKALMPKVKIRLRVRKPLQAENTIEGDDTYWDWVTCQMFKQSSVKFDEGYYMVRATFEQKLADHHGILQLIHPENYAVVTDGGFFKPNKDSLLGSYVKCYICDTSEIKFYVLHSKSMIIEGNIFGVPSYIRSVGKMEFCDFNLIQVASCPKCGFSSNDREHFKRLKSDVPMFSVEKFSEGWNDKISPLLKKAKESGEKFYGEDRDTNHGILSYELAIATFEQLASITPDVQKKTEWLRKQSSMLMTISELQMENKDRGGAETNLKKVFDLWDPVFEKLKGTVIINVCTLLFQIKIYFNDLQIAANYMKFLDNYDPDGQLVEGTEEHKALKLGAAKLKATFDDREILTKEKLKRFHLDDS
;
A
#
# COMPACT_ATOMS: atom_id res chain seq x y z
N MET A 1 2.75 3.88 -11.19
CA MET A 1 3.86 4.69 -11.74
C MET A 1 3.28 5.57 -12.83
N GLN A 2 3.62 6.85 -12.90
CA GLN A 2 3.11 7.72 -13.97
C GLN A 2 3.98 7.51 -15.21
N LEU A 3 3.40 7.01 -16.30
CA LEU A 3 4.10 6.88 -17.59
C LEU A 3 4.21 8.25 -18.27
N PRO A 4 5.25 8.49 -19.09
CA PRO A 4 5.27 9.62 -20.03
C PRO A 4 4.11 9.52 -21.03
N ASN A 5 3.74 10.62 -21.68
CA ASN A 5 2.67 10.58 -22.68
C ASN A 5 3.19 9.91 -23.94
N LEU A 6 2.91 8.61 -24.07
CA LEU A 6 3.37 7.80 -25.19
C LEU A 6 2.73 8.24 -26.51
N GLU A 7 1.58 8.89 -26.53
CA GLU A 7 0.96 9.32 -27.80
C GLU A 7 1.69 10.50 -28.43
N GLU A 8 2.30 11.35 -27.61
CA GLU A 8 3.06 12.54 -28.04
C GLU A 8 4.51 12.21 -28.42
N MET A 9 4.97 10.99 -28.14
CA MET A 9 6.33 10.54 -28.45
C MET A 9 6.43 9.97 -29.86
N SER A 10 7.46 10.41 -30.58
CA SER A 10 7.94 9.81 -31.82
C SER A 10 8.38 8.36 -31.61
N ALA A 11 8.52 7.62 -32.71
CA ALA A 11 9.01 6.24 -32.67
C ALA A 11 10.43 6.15 -32.09
N GLU A 12 11.30 7.13 -32.39
CA GLU A 12 12.66 7.18 -31.85
C GLU A 12 12.67 7.39 -30.34
N GLU A 13 11.86 8.31 -29.83
CA GLU A 13 11.74 8.57 -28.38
C GLU A 13 11.17 7.36 -27.63
N LYS A 14 10.17 6.68 -28.20
CA LYS A 14 9.60 5.44 -27.64
C LYS A 14 10.63 4.34 -27.56
N LEU A 15 11.37 4.13 -28.66
CA LEU A 15 12.42 3.12 -28.72
C LEU A 15 13.52 3.44 -27.69
N TRP A 16 13.94 4.69 -27.61
CA TRP A 16 14.91 5.14 -26.61
C TRP A 16 14.42 4.87 -25.19
N PHE A 17 13.16 5.19 -24.88
CA PHE A 17 12.59 4.96 -23.56
C PHE A 17 12.56 3.48 -23.21
N ALA A 18 12.16 2.62 -24.16
CA ALA A 18 12.18 1.18 -23.97
C ALA A 18 13.59 0.64 -23.67
N TYR A 19 14.62 1.12 -24.39
CA TYR A 19 16.02 0.81 -24.09
C TYR A 19 16.46 1.30 -22.71
N SER A 20 15.97 2.45 -22.25
CA SER A 20 16.29 2.96 -20.91
C SER A 20 15.64 2.14 -19.78
N ILE A 21 14.40 1.67 -19.97
CA ILE A 21 13.71 0.76 -19.05
C ILE A 21 14.48 -0.56 -18.98
N ALA A 22 14.77 -1.14 -20.15
CA ALA A 22 15.59 -2.33 -20.31
C ALA A 22 16.93 -2.24 -19.59
N GLY A 23 17.67 -1.17 -19.81
CA GLY A 23 18.97 -0.98 -19.18
C GLY A 23 18.88 -0.81 -17.67
N MET A 24 17.79 -0.21 -17.16
CA MET A 24 17.58 -0.08 -15.73
C MET A 24 17.33 -1.42 -15.06
N VAL A 25 16.48 -2.26 -15.66
CA VAL A 25 16.15 -3.61 -15.13
C VAL A 25 17.38 -4.52 -15.05
N VAL A 26 18.34 -4.36 -15.96
CA VAL A 26 19.51 -5.26 -16.08
C VAL A 26 20.78 -4.65 -15.48
N ALA A 27 20.72 -3.42 -14.98
CA ALA A 27 21.91 -2.67 -14.59
C ALA A 27 22.70 -3.37 -13.48
N ASP A 28 22.02 -4.07 -12.57
CA ASP A 28 22.65 -4.79 -11.46
C ASP A 28 23.39 -6.08 -11.94
N GLY A 29 23.02 -6.59 -13.11
CA GLY A 29 23.57 -7.77 -13.77
C GLY A 29 22.86 -9.07 -13.42
N HIS A 30 21.73 -9.02 -12.70
CA HIS A 30 20.86 -10.16 -12.53
C HIS A 30 19.73 -10.07 -13.58
N THR A 31 19.35 -11.23 -14.12
CA THR A 31 18.19 -11.33 -15.00
C THR A 31 17.43 -12.57 -14.58
N ASP A 32 16.44 -12.40 -13.73
CA ASP A 32 15.55 -13.48 -13.35
C ASP A 32 14.30 -13.55 -14.27
N PRO A 33 13.58 -14.68 -14.29
CA PRO A 33 12.39 -14.83 -15.14
C PRO A 33 11.27 -13.81 -14.85
N SER A 34 11.22 -13.26 -13.64
CA SER A 34 10.22 -12.27 -13.22
C SER A 34 10.57 -10.87 -13.74
N GLU A 35 11.84 -10.47 -13.72
CA GLU A 35 12.36 -9.24 -14.33
C GLU A 35 12.15 -9.24 -15.84
N MET A 36 12.35 -10.39 -16.48
CA MET A 36 12.10 -10.56 -17.92
C MET A 36 10.61 -10.46 -18.28
N SER A 37 9.71 -10.90 -17.39
CA SER A 37 8.27 -10.74 -17.59
C SER A 37 7.85 -9.28 -17.38
N PHE A 38 8.34 -8.64 -16.31
CA PHE A 38 8.08 -7.23 -16.03
C PHE A 38 8.56 -6.33 -17.16
N LEU A 39 9.79 -6.55 -17.63
CA LEU A 39 10.36 -5.81 -18.74
C LEU A 39 9.51 -5.92 -20.00
N ARG A 40 9.07 -7.13 -20.35
CA ARG A 40 8.21 -7.36 -21.52
C ARG A 40 6.92 -6.54 -21.43
N ASP A 41 6.30 -6.52 -20.26
CA ASP A 41 5.08 -5.74 -20.02
C ASP A 41 5.38 -4.22 -20.08
N ALA A 42 6.52 -3.80 -19.52
CA ALA A 42 6.91 -2.39 -19.45
C ALA A 42 7.26 -1.79 -20.82
N ILE A 43 7.73 -2.58 -21.80
CA ILE A 43 8.05 -2.13 -23.16
C ILE A 43 6.97 -2.46 -24.20
N ASN A 44 5.83 -3.03 -23.78
CA ASN A 44 4.75 -3.46 -24.68
C ASN A 44 4.04 -2.28 -25.40
N PHE A 45 4.38 -1.04 -25.06
CA PHE A 45 3.94 0.14 -25.80
C PHE A 45 4.63 0.30 -27.17
N LEU A 46 5.73 -0.44 -27.43
CA LEU A 46 6.32 -0.53 -28.76
C LEU A 46 5.40 -1.34 -29.68
N GLN A 47 5.04 -0.78 -30.83
CA GLN A 47 4.18 -1.47 -31.80
C GLN A 47 4.93 -2.57 -32.57
N ASP A 48 6.26 -2.44 -32.71
CA ASP A 48 7.09 -3.39 -33.44
C ASP A 48 7.57 -4.54 -32.52
N LYS A 49 7.06 -5.75 -32.80
CA LYS A 49 7.46 -6.98 -32.10
C LYS A 49 8.91 -7.37 -32.37
N GLU A 50 9.51 -6.98 -33.50
CA GLU A 50 10.92 -7.21 -33.75
C GLU A 50 11.81 -6.34 -32.86
N GLU A 51 11.44 -5.09 -32.62
CA GLU A 51 12.18 -4.19 -31.72
C GLU A 51 12.14 -4.68 -30.28
N ILE A 52 10.96 -5.11 -29.81
CA ILE A 52 10.81 -5.76 -28.50
C ILE A 52 11.74 -6.98 -28.41
N ASN A 53 11.75 -7.85 -29.43
CA ASN A 53 12.63 -9.01 -29.43
C ASN A 53 14.12 -8.65 -29.43
N LYS A 54 14.54 -7.61 -30.15
CA LYS A 54 15.93 -7.12 -30.15
C LYS A 54 16.35 -6.64 -28.76
N ILE A 55 15.51 -5.84 -28.10
CA ILE A 55 15.72 -5.38 -26.72
C ILE A 55 15.87 -6.58 -25.78
N MET A 56 14.97 -7.56 -25.87
CA MET A 56 15.01 -8.78 -25.06
C MET A 56 16.25 -9.65 -25.31
N VAL A 57 16.81 -9.66 -26.53
CA VAL A 57 18.06 -10.38 -26.84
C VAL A 57 19.26 -9.70 -26.20
N VAL A 58 19.39 -8.37 -26.33
CA VAL A 58 20.50 -7.59 -25.73
C VAL A 58 20.56 -7.79 -24.22
N ILE A 59 19.39 -7.84 -23.58
CA ILE A 59 19.25 -7.96 -22.13
C ILE A 59 19.57 -9.37 -21.62
N LYS A 60 19.24 -10.41 -22.38
CA LYS A 60 19.64 -11.79 -22.06
C LYS A 60 21.15 -11.99 -22.00
N GLU A 61 21.92 -11.12 -22.64
CA GLU A 61 23.39 -11.12 -22.53
C GLU A 61 23.90 -10.44 -21.25
N GLY A 62 23.02 -9.92 -20.38
CA GLY A 62 23.37 -9.26 -19.13
C GLY A 62 24.09 -7.91 -19.31
N LYS A 63 23.94 -7.28 -20.49
CA LYS A 63 24.58 -6.01 -20.82
C LYS A 63 23.55 -4.89 -20.88
N THR A 64 23.90 -3.76 -20.28
CA THR A 64 23.14 -2.52 -20.44
C THR A 64 23.23 -2.04 -21.90
N PRO A 65 22.13 -1.62 -22.52
CA PRO A 65 22.15 -1.12 -23.89
C PRO A 65 22.94 0.19 -24.01
N GLU A 66 23.62 0.37 -25.13
CA GLU A 66 24.25 1.64 -25.46
C GLU A 66 23.18 2.66 -25.88
N MET A 67 23.15 3.79 -25.20
CA MET A 67 22.19 4.87 -25.45
C MET A 67 22.89 6.15 -25.90
N LYS A 68 22.27 6.85 -26.85
CA LYS A 68 22.73 8.15 -27.35
C LYS A 68 21.98 9.29 -26.64
N PRO A 69 22.49 10.53 -26.67
CA PRO A 69 21.72 11.69 -26.22
C PRO A 69 20.39 11.77 -26.99
N LEU A 70 19.31 12.10 -26.29
CA LEU A 70 17.97 12.26 -26.86
C LEU A 70 17.52 13.71 -26.68
N ASP A 71 17.21 14.37 -27.78
CA ASP A 71 16.55 15.67 -27.77
C ASP A 71 15.04 15.42 -27.77
N ILE A 72 14.39 15.77 -26.67
CA ILE A 72 12.97 15.51 -26.41
C ILE A 72 12.42 16.66 -25.56
N ASP A 73 11.11 16.88 -25.64
CA ASP A 73 10.40 17.82 -24.79
C ASP A 73 10.81 17.69 -23.28
N PRO A 74 11.15 18.79 -22.60
CA PRO A 74 11.56 18.78 -21.19
C PRO A 74 10.57 18.14 -20.22
N LYS A 75 9.25 18.21 -20.51
CA LYS A 75 8.23 17.59 -19.65
C LYS A 75 8.25 16.07 -19.85
N GLN A 76 8.35 15.59 -21.08
CA GLN A 76 8.44 14.15 -21.38
C GLN A 76 9.74 13.53 -20.83
N SER A 77 10.89 14.18 -21.04
CA SER A 77 12.17 13.71 -20.46
C SER A 77 12.13 13.62 -18.93
N PHE A 78 11.48 14.58 -18.26
CA PHE A 78 11.34 14.53 -16.81
C PHE A 78 10.43 13.38 -16.34
N LEU A 79 9.34 13.10 -17.06
CA LEU A 79 8.46 11.97 -16.78
C LEU A 79 9.17 10.62 -16.99
N MET A 80 9.93 10.48 -18.07
CA MET A 80 10.79 9.31 -18.33
C MET A 80 11.78 9.10 -17.18
N LEU A 81 12.47 10.17 -16.77
CA LEU A 81 13.44 10.10 -15.67
C LEU A 81 12.78 9.74 -14.33
N LYS A 82 11.60 10.30 -14.03
CA LYS A 82 10.83 9.97 -12.83
C LYS A 82 10.38 8.51 -12.81
N TYR A 83 9.94 7.99 -13.95
CA TYR A 83 9.59 6.58 -14.10
C TYR A 83 10.80 5.67 -13.81
N LEU A 84 11.95 5.97 -14.42
CA LEU A 84 13.19 5.23 -14.18
C LEU A 84 13.63 5.29 -12.71
N ALA A 85 13.46 6.43 -12.03
CA ALA A 85 13.78 6.56 -10.60
C ALA A 85 12.87 5.68 -9.72
N GLN A 86 11.60 5.50 -10.10
CA GLN A 86 10.67 4.61 -9.41
C GLN A 86 11.01 3.15 -9.66
N LEU A 87 11.38 2.81 -10.90
CA LEU A 87 11.74 1.46 -11.32
C LEU A 87 12.99 0.95 -10.58
N MET A 88 13.97 1.83 -10.41
CA MET A 88 15.23 1.61 -9.69
C MET A 88 15.08 1.22 -8.20
N VAL A 89 13.89 1.34 -7.60
CA VAL A 89 13.66 0.97 -6.19
C VAL A 89 12.60 -0.13 -6.00
N VAL A 90 12.19 -0.78 -7.09
CA VAL A 90 11.13 -1.80 -7.08
C VAL A 90 11.56 -3.09 -6.37
N ASP A 91 12.80 -3.52 -6.57
CA ASP A 91 13.39 -4.75 -6.05
C ASP A 91 13.83 -4.65 -4.57
N ALA A 92 13.75 -3.45 -3.99
CA ALA A 92 14.22 -3.10 -2.66
C ALA A 92 15.72 -3.29 -2.39
N ASP A 93 16.55 -3.39 -3.44
CA ASP A 93 18.01 -3.47 -3.33
C ASP A 93 18.71 -2.52 -4.31
N LEU A 94 18.64 -1.22 -4.03
CA LEU A 94 19.28 -0.22 -4.89
C LEU A 94 20.82 -0.35 -4.95
N SER A 95 21.29 -0.95 -6.03
CA SER A 95 22.71 -1.22 -6.30
C SER A 95 23.45 0.01 -6.84
N THR A 96 24.78 -0.03 -6.74
CA THR A 96 25.64 1.02 -7.31
C THR A 96 25.57 1.08 -8.83
N LYS A 97 25.31 -0.05 -9.49
CA LYS A 97 25.26 -0.11 -10.95
C LYS A 97 23.98 0.53 -11.48
N GLU A 98 22.84 0.30 -10.81
CA GLU A 98 21.58 0.96 -11.15
C GLU A 98 21.66 2.48 -10.98
N ILE A 99 22.23 2.96 -9.86
CA ILE A 99 22.47 4.40 -9.69
C ILE A 99 23.38 4.93 -10.81
N SER A 100 24.43 4.19 -11.18
CA SER A 100 25.33 4.60 -12.26
C SER A 100 24.59 4.71 -13.60
N PHE A 101 23.73 3.74 -13.90
CA PHE A 101 22.93 3.70 -15.11
C PHE A 101 21.87 4.81 -15.13
N PHE A 102 21.20 5.07 -14.00
CA PHE A 102 20.28 6.19 -13.82
C PHE A 102 20.94 7.54 -14.07
N LEU A 103 22.11 7.76 -13.46
CA LEU A 103 22.88 8.99 -13.65
C LEU A 103 23.33 9.17 -15.10
N LEU A 104 23.77 8.09 -15.76
CA LEU A 104 24.13 8.11 -17.17
C LEU A 104 22.94 8.49 -18.05
N THR A 105 21.83 7.79 -17.87
CA THR A 105 20.59 7.98 -18.63
C THR A 105 20.04 9.39 -18.48
N GLY A 106 20.03 9.91 -17.26
CA GLY A 106 19.59 11.28 -16.99
C GLY A 106 20.47 12.35 -17.65
N ARG A 107 21.79 12.13 -17.74
CA ARG A 107 22.68 13.05 -18.48
C ARG A 107 22.42 13.00 -19.97
N LEU A 108 22.10 11.83 -20.53
CA LEU A 108 21.74 11.69 -21.94
C LEU A 108 20.42 12.39 -22.29
N LEU A 109 19.54 12.59 -21.30
CA LEU A 109 18.33 13.42 -21.39
C LEU A 109 18.58 14.91 -21.10
N GLY A 110 19.83 15.33 -20.90
CA GLY A 110 20.19 16.73 -20.67
C GLY A 110 20.06 17.23 -19.21
N PHE A 111 19.80 16.34 -18.24
CA PHE A 111 19.73 16.76 -16.84
C PHE A 111 21.12 16.91 -16.20
N ASN A 112 21.24 17.93 -15.34
CA ASN A 112 22.45 18.14 -14.54
C ASN A 112 22.53 17.18 -13.33
N ASN A 113 23.72 17.06 -12.75
CA ASN A 113 23.95 16.16 -11.62
C ASN A 113 23.16 16.55 -10.36
N ASP A 114 22.80 17.83 -10.17
CA ASP A 114 22.07 18.28 -8.98
C ASP A 114 20.64 17.74 -8.96
N ILE A 115 19.95 17.80 -10.10
CA ILE A 115 18.59 17.24 -10.26
C ILE A 115 18.64 15.72 -10.11
N LEU A 116 19.59 15.07 -10.78
CA LEU A 116 19.75 13.62 -10.73
C LEU A 116 20.04 13.14 -9.32
N ASN A 117 20.92 13.84 -8.59
CA ASN A 117 21.23 13.54 -7.20
C ASN A 117 20.03 13.67 -6.27
N LYS A 118 19.21 14.69 -6.46
CA LYS A 118 17.97 14.84 -5.69
C LYS A 118 16.98 13.70 -5.98
N LEU A 119 16.83 13.30 -7.24
CA LEU A 119 15.86 12.28 -7.64
C LEU A 119 16.23 10.88 -7.12
N TRP A 120 17.46 10.41 -7.33
CA TRP A 120 17.82 9.07 -6.85
C TRP A 120 17.84 9.00 -5.32
N LYS A 121 18.24 10.09 -4.63
CA LYS A 121 18.15 10.18 -3.16
C LYS A 121 16.71 10.16 -2.67
N SER A 122 15.80 10.84 -3.37
CA SER A 122 14.37 10.80 -3.05
C SER A 122 13.78 9.41 -3.26
N ALA A 123 14.16 8.70 -4.34
CA ALA A 123 13.74 7.32 -4.58
C ALA A 123 14.25 6.39 -3.47
N ARG A 124 15.53 6.51 -3.09
CA ARG A 124 16.11 5.78 -1.96
C ARG A 124 15.40 6.07 -0.64
N ALA A 125 15.09 7.33 -0.34
CA ALA A 125 14.37 7.68 0.89
C ALA A 125 12.97 7.09 0.93
N MET A 126 12.30 6.97 -0.23
CA MET A 126 11.02 6.28 -0.36
C MET A 126 11.16 4.79 -0.03
N LEU A 127 12.20 4.14 -0.58
CA LEU A 127 12.53 2.75 -0.25
C LEU A 127 12.78 2.56 1.25
N GLU A 128 13.64 3.39 1.84
CA GLU A 128 14.08 3.28 3.23
C GLU A 128 12.95 3.53 4.23
N LYS A 129 11.87 4.21 3.82
CA LYS A 129 10.67 4.46 4.63
C LYS A 129 9.86 3.19 4.91
N ASP A 130 9.86 2.25 3.97
CA ASP A 130 9.07 1.02 4.07
C ASP A 130 9.85 -0.15 4.72
N LEU A 131 11.13 0.07 5.03
CA LEU A 131 11.98 -0.91 5.71
C LEU A 131 11.77 -0.90 7.23
N PRO A 132 12.01 -2.04 7.92
CA PRO A 132 12.01 -2.09 9.37
C PRO A 132 13.00 -1.08 9.97
N VAL A 133 12.57 -0.37 11.02
CA VAL A 133 13.41 0.62 11.70
C VAL A 133 14.05 0.00 12.93
N GLY A 134 15.36 0.18 13.08
CA GLY A 134 16.12 -0.19 14.26
C GLY A 134 16.74 1.03 14.94
N PHE A 135 16.78 1.02 16.27
CA PHE A 135 17.58 1.95 17.06
C PHE A 135 18.91 1.30 17.39
N ILE A 136 20.00 1.90 16.91
CA ILE A 136 21.37 1.42 17.15
C ILE A 136 22.08 2.30 18.16
N GLU A 137 22.85 1.66 19.04
CA GLU A 137 23.69 2.30 20.03
C GLU A 137 25.10 1.70 19.99
N THR A 138 26.09 2.56 19.86
CA THR A 138 27.51 2.22 20.05
C THR A 138 28.07 3.03 21.21
N SER A 139 29.35 2.87 21.54
CA SER A 139 30.02 3.70 22.53
C SER A 139 30.01 5.20 22.18
N ASN A 140 29.88 5.54 20.89
CA ASN A 140 30.15 6.89 20.39
C ASN A 140 28.91 7.59 19.82
N PHE A 141 27.80 6.89 19.58
CA PHE A 141 26.56 7.49 19.08
C PHE A 141 25.35 6.58 19.23
N LYS A 142 24.17 7.18 19.09
CA LYS A 142 22.86 6.53 19.05
C LYS A 142 22.05 7.09 17.90
N GLU A 143 21.40 6.25 17.10
CA GLU A 143 20.65 6.70 15.91
C GLU A 143 19.59 5.68 15.48
N ASN A 144 18.52 6.16 14.85
CA ASN A 144 17.57 5.30 14.15
C ASN A 144 18.07 5.02 12.73
N VAL A 145 18.01 3.76 12.31
CA VAL A 145 18.45 3.31 11.00
C VAL A 145 17.43 2.38 10.37
N SER A 146 17.30 2.44 9.05
CA SER A 146 16.54 1.45 8.29
C SER A 146 17.36 0.17 8.16
N LEU A 147 16.77 -0.95 8.56
CA LEU A 147 17.39 -2.26 8.54
C LEU A 147 17.19 -2.92 7.17
N MET A 148 18.30 -3.33 6.55
CA MET A 148 18.36 -3.94 5.23
C MET A 148 18.97 -5.34 5.32
N LYS A 149 18.61 -6.24 4.39
CA LYS A 149 19.22 -7.58 4.25
C LYS A 149 19.31 -8.32 5.61
N ILE A 150 18.21 -8.36 6.36
CA ILE A 150 18.14 -9.02 7.66
C ILE A 150 18.04 -10.53 7.42
N ASP A 151 18.92 -11.29 8.05
CA ASP A 151 18.94 -12.76 8.02
C ASP A 151 19.43 -13.30 9.37
N ASP A 152 19.52 -14.63 9.54
CA ASP A 152 19.91 -15.27 10.79
C ASP A 152 21.31 -14.87 11.31
N THR A 153 22.17 -14.37 10.43
CA THR A 153 23.55 -14.02 10.75
C THR A 153 23.72 -12.56 11.13
N GLY A 154 22.83 -11.68 10.66
CA GLY A 154 22.97 -10.25 10.85
C GLY A 154 22.08 -9.39 9.97
N PHE A 155 22.45 -8.12 9.87
CA PHE A 155 21.71 -7.11 9.13
C PHE A 155 22.66 -6.03 8.61
N SER A 156 22.20 -5.32 7.59
CA SER A 156 22.90 -4.17 7.01
C SER A 156 22.13 -2.88 7.28
N PHE A 157 22.83 -1.76 7.36
CA PHE A 157 22.22 -0.43 7.45
C PHE A 157 23.14 0.64 6.86
N ARG A 158 22.57 1.78 6.50
CA ARG A 158 23.31 2.95 5.99
C ARG A 158 23.55 3.94 7.12
N LEU A 159 24.74 4.53 7.17
CA LEU A 159 25.12 5.50 8.21
C LEU A 159 25.96 6.64 7.63
N GLY A 160 25.68 7.88 8.04
CA GLY A 160 26.38 9.09 7.57
C GLY A 160 27.80 9.29 8.15
N LYS A 161 28.44 8.22 8.63
CA LYS A 161 29.81 8.22 9.16
C LYS A 161 30.37 6.80 9.19
N ALA A 162 31.71 6.70 9.13
CA ALA A 162 32.39 5.43 9.28
C ALA A 162 32.32 4.94 10.73
N LEU A 163 32.18 3.62 10.91
CA LEU A 163 32.33 2.98 12.21
C LEU A 163 33.75 2.48 12.42
N MET A 164 34.14 2.40 13.70
CA MET A 164 35.37 1.71 14.07
C MET A 164 35.24 0.21 13.72
N PRO A 165 36.28 -0.41 13.13
CA PRO A 165 36.25 -1.84 12.83
C PRO A 165 35.92 -2.66 14.08
N LYS A 166 35.01 -3.65 13.94
CA LYS A 166 34.58 -4.55 15.02
C LYS A 166 33.95 -3.87 16.24
N VAL A 167 33.49 -2.63 16.11
CA VAL A 167 32.78 -1.94 17.20
C VAL A 167 31.52 -2.73 17.58
N LYS A 168 31.24 -2.81 18.88
CA LYS A 168 29.99 -3.37 19.39
C LYS A 168 28.84 -2.42 19.08
N ILE A 169 27.75 -3.00 18.58
CA ILE A 169 26.51 -2.32 18.24
C ILE A 169 25.42 -2.98 19.07
N ARG A 170 24.71 -2.21 19.89
CA ARG A 170 23.46 -2.65 20.49
C ARG A 170 22.32 -2.25 19.57
N LEU A 171 21.47 -3.19 19.20
CA LEU A 171 20.31 -2.97 18.34
C LEU A 171 19.02 -3.16 19.14
N ARG A 172 18.04 -2.29 18.91
CA ARG A 172 16.63 -2.53 19.25
C ARG A 172 15.77 -2.37 18.00
N VAL A 173 14.88 -3.32 17.73
CA VAL A 173 13.95 -3.23 16.60
C VAL A 173 12.69 -2.49 17.04
N ARG A 174 12.20 -1.56 16.22
CA ARG A 174 10.94 -0.87 16.50
C ARG A 174 9.76 -1.83 16.32
N LYS A 175 8.83 -1.86 17.28
CA LYS A 175 7.60 -2.65 17.14
C LYS A 175 6.75 -2.06 16.00
N PRO A 176 6.06 -2.90 15.19
CA PRO A 176 5.05 -2.41 14.25
C PRO A 176 4.01 -1.58 15.03
N LEU A 177 3.60 -0.44 14.48
CA LEU A 177 2.57 0.41 15.10
C LEU A 177 1.31 -0.42 15.38
N GLN A 178 1.09 -0.80 16.63
CA GLN A 178 -0.24 -1.15 17.10
C GLN A 178 -1.04 0.15 17.10
N ALA A 179 -2.12 0.21 16.32
CA ALA A 179 -3.08 1.29 16.45
C ALA A 179 -3.56 1.32 17.91
N GLU A 180 -3.54 2.51 18.51
CA GLU A 180 -3.96 2.80 19.89
C GLU A 180 -2.96 2.41 20.99
N ASN A 181 -1.84 3.14 21.04
CA ASN A 181 -1.51 4.03 22.16
C ASN A 181 -0.20 4.74 21.82
N THR A 182 -0.11 6.06 22.01
CA THR A 182 1.18 6.75 22.14
C THR A 182 1.85 6.22 23.40
N ILE A 183 2.51 5.07 23.30
CA ILE A 183 3.42 4.62 24.33
C ILE A 183 4.70 5.40 24.07
N GLU A 184 4.86 6.56 24.70
CA GLU A 184 6.17 7.18 24.79
C GLU A 184 7.01 6.37 25.79
N GLY A 185 8.16 5.85 25.36
CA GLY A 185 9.09 5.11 26.22
C GLY A 185 9.64 3.81 25.65
N ASP A 186 10.33 3.04 26.50
CA ASP A 186 11.08 1.81 26.18
C ASP A 186 10.24 0.71 25.51
N ASP A 187 8.92 0.78 25.65
CA ASP A 187 7.95 -0.19 25.10
C ASP A 187 7.73 -0.08 23.60
N THR A 188 8.20 0.99 22.94
CA THR A 188 8.14 1.16 21.47
C THR A 188 9.09 0.25 20.70
N TYR A 189 10.05 -0.34 21.41
CA TYR A 189 11.06 -1.21 20.85
C TYR A 189 11.02 -2.59 21.49
N TRP A 190 11.51 -3.58 20.75
CA TRP A 190 11.88 -4.87 21.29
C TRP A 190 13.17 -4.79 22.11
N ASP A 191 13.54 -5.87 22.79
CA ASP A 191 14.72 -5.92 23.64
C ASP A 191 16.04 -5.81 22.87
N TRP A 192 17.11 -5.51 23.61
CA TRP A 192 18.44 -5.30 23.05
C TRP A 192 19.06 -6.58 22.47
N VAL A 193 19.65 -6.43 21.29
CA VAL A 193 20.52 -7.43 20.67
C VAL A 193 21.94 -6.91 20.57
N THR A 194 22.88 -7.67 21.12
CA THR A 194 24.30 -7.42 20.97
C THR A 194 24.77 -7.88 19.61
N CYS A 195 25.34 -6.94 18.86
CA CYS A 195 25.84 -7.13 17.52
C CYS A 195 27.28 -6.61 17.43
N GLN A 196 27.99 -7.03 16.40
CA GLN A 196 29.31 -6.54 16.08
C GLN A 196 29.37 -6.07 14.63
N MET A 197 30.01 -4.94 14.39
CA MET A 197 30.32 -4.49 13.04
C MET A 197 31.23 -5.51 12.35
N PHE A 198 30.77 -6.08 11.24
CA PHE A 198 31.49 -7.09 10.48
C PHE A 198 32.28 -6.48 9.32
N LYS A 199 31.61 -5.69 8.47
CA LYS A 199 32.24 -4.97 7.35
C LYS A 199 31.53 -3.65 7.09
N GLN A 200 32.25 -2.70 6.50
CA GLN A 200 31.64 -1.49 5.94
C GLN A 200 32.29 -1.13 4.61
N SER A 201 31.55 -0.44 3.77
CA SER A 201 32.02 0.12 2.51
C SER A 201 31.40 1.50 2.30
N SER A 202 32.18 2.45 1.79
CA SER A 202 31.64 3.74 1.36
C SER A 202 30.58 3.53 0.29
N VAL A 203 29.47 4.25 0.37
CA VAL A 203 28.43 4.21 -0.64
C VAL A 203 28.85 5.08 -1.82
N LYS A 204 29.08 4.46 -2.98
CA LYS A 204 29.43 5.20 -4.20
C LYS A 204 28.26 6.13 -4.54
N PHE A 205 28.57 7.37 -4.93
CA PHE A 205 27.62 8.47 -5.21
C PHE A 205 26.91 9.09 -3.99
N ASP A 206 27.06 8.54 -2.78
CA ASP A 206 26.52 9.12 -1.55
C ASP A 206 27.67 9.48 -0.59
N GLU A 207 28.37 10.57 -0.90
CA GLU A 207 29.53 11.02 -0.14
C GLU A 207 29.19 11.19 1.35
N GLY A 208 30.05 10.66 2.22
CA GLY A 208 29.86 10.68 3.67
C GLY A 208 29.06 9.50 4.22
N TYR A 209 28.37 8.72 3.38
CA TYR A 209 27.60 7.56 3.82
C TYR A 209 28.35 6.24 3.64
N TYR A 210 28.11 5.32 4.57
CA TYR A 210 28.69 3.99 4.62
C TYR A 210 27.59 2.95 4.72
N MET A 211 27.69 1.89 3.91
CA MET A 211 26.93 0.66 4.14
C MET A 211 27.68 -0.16 5.18
N VAL A 212 27.04 -0.39 6.32
CA VAL A 212 27.57 -1.19 7.42
C VAL A 212 26.82 -2.52 7.47
N ARG A 213 27.55 -3.62 7.57
CA ARG A 213 27.02 -4.94 7.92
C ARG A 213 27.39 -5.25 9.36
N ALA A 214 26.40 -5.60 10.17
CA ALA A 214 26.58 -6.09 11.53
C ALA A 214 26.18 -7.57 11.63
N THR A 215 26.82 -8.31 12.51
CA THR A 215 26.52 -9.71 12.83
C THR A 215 26.03 -9.83 14.27
N PHE A 216 25.12 -10.76 14.53
CA PHE A 216 24.63 -11.02 15.89
C PHE A 216 25.70 -11.74 16.73
N GLU A 217 26.01 -11.22 17.92
CA GLU A 217 26.93 -11.87 18.88
C GLU A 217 26.20 -12.78 19.88
N GLN A 218 24.87 -12.76 19.87
CA GLN A 218 24.02 -13.53 20.77
C GLN A 218 23.00 -14.35 20.00
N LYS A 219 22.51 -15.42 20.62
CA LYS A 219 21.39 -16.19 20.06
C LYS A 219 20.14 -15.32 20.04
N LEU A 220 19.48 -15.26 18.89
CA LEU A 220 18.22 -14.57 18.74
C LEU A 220 17.09 -15.31 19.48
N ALA A 221 16.12 -14.54 19.95
CA ALA A 221 14.98 -15.00 20.73
C ALA A 221 13.80 -14.04 20.49
N ASP A 222 12.59 -14.49 20.80
CA ASP A 222 11.35 -13.82 20.41
C ASP A 222 11.22 -12.38 20.94
N HIS A 223 11.73 -12.12 22.15
CA HIS A 223 11.69 -10.79 22.77
C HIS A 223 12.57 -9.75 22.05
N HIS A 224 13.44 -10.18 21.12
CA HIS A 224 14.30 -9.27 20.35
C HIS A 224 13.63 -8.69 19.11
N GLY A 225 12.47 -9.20 18.67
CA GLY A 225 11.77 -8.67 17.49
C GLY A 225 12.39 -9.01 16.14
N ILE A 226 13.60 -9.59 16.10
CA ILE A 226 14.33 -9.88 14.86
C ILE A 226 13.78 -11.13 14.17
N LEU A 227 13.40 -12.15 14.93
CA LEU A 227 12.86 -13.38 14.37
C LEU A 227 11.50 -13.15 13.69
N GLN A 228 10.73 -12.17 14.18
CA GLN A 228 9.51 -11.66 13.55
C GLN A 228 9.76 -11.03 12.17
N LEU A 229 10.96 -10.49 11.94
CA LEU A 229 11.36 -9.90 10.66
C LEU A 229 11.94 -10.93 9.70
N ILE A 230 12.69 -11.92 10.20
CA ILE A 230 13.31 -12.97 9.39
C ILE A 230 12.30 -14.06 9.03
N HIS A 231 11.38 -14.37 9.95
CA HIS A 231 10.38 -15.42 9.83
C HIS A 231 8.97 -14.90 10.14
N PRO A 232 8.45 -13.90 9.42
CA PRO A 232 7.13 -13.33 9.69
C PRO A 232 6.02 -14.40 9.75
N GLU A 233 6.17 -15.50 9.02
CA GLU A 233 5.28 -16.67 9.03
C GLU A 233 5.23 -17.41 10.38
N ASN A 234 6.35 -17.47 11.12
CA ASN A 234 6.46 -18.17 12.40
C ASN A 234 5.98 -17.31 13.59
N TYR A 235 5.87 -16.00 13.38
CA TYR A 235 5.63 -15.00 14.42
C TYR A 235 4.42 -14.12 14.20
N ALA A 236 3.69 -14.29 13.11
CA ALA A 236 2.32 -13.84 13.02
C ALA A 236 1.60 -14.35 14.27
N VAL A 237 1.07 -13.44 15.11
CA VAL A 237 0.39 -13.78 16.38
C VAL A 237 -0.46 -15.03 16.15
N VAL A 238 -0.04 -16.13 16.77
CA VAL A 238 -0.77 -17.40 16.74
C VAL A 238 -2.08 -17.05 17.43
N THR A 239 -3.14 -16.91 16.65
CA THR A 239 -4.48 -16.85 17.23
C THR A 239 -4.66 -18.14 18.03
N ASP A 240 -5.33 -18.09 19.18
CA ASP A 240 -5.70 -19.30 19.92
C ASP A 240 -6.50 -20.29 19.05
N GLY A 241 -7.12 -19.79 17.97
CA GLY A 241 -7.78 -20.59 16.94
C GLY A 241 -6.84 -21.32 15.97
N GLY A 242 -5.56 -20.97 15.91
CA GLY A 242 -4.56 -21.54 15.01
C GLY A 242 -4.59 -20.98 13.59
N PHE A 243 -3.61 -21.41 12.79
CA PHE A 243 -3.56 -21.18 11.34
C PHE A 243 -4.15 -22.37 10.59
N PHE A 244 -4.71 -22.10 9.42
CA PHE A 244 -5.05 -23.14 8.45
C PHE A 244 -4.35 -22.85 7.15
N LYS A 245 -4.04 -23.90 6.39
CA LYS A 245 -3.46 -23.77 5.06
C LYS A 245 -4.58 -23.42 4.07
N PRO A 246 -4.56 -22.23 3.44
CA PRO A 246 -5.49 -21.91 2.38
C PRO A 246 -5.25 -22.79 1.15
N ASN A 247 -6.25 -22.90 0.29
CA ASN A 247 -6.11 -23.53 -1.02
C ASN A 247 -5.17 -22.71 -1.90
N LYS A 248 -5.33 -21.38 -1.90
CA LYS A 248 -4.52 -20.44 -2.69
C LYS A 248 -3.20 -20.12 -1.99
N ASP A 249 -2.07 -20.36 -2.67
CA ASP A 249 -0.72 -20.07 -2.13
C ASP A 249 -0.42 -18.56 -1.95
N SER A 250 -1.27 -17.69 -2.50
CA SER A 250 -1.24 -16.24 -2.32
C SER A 250 -1.87 -15.75 -1.02
N LEU A 251 -2.46 -16.66 -0.23
CA LEU A 251 -3.20 -16.35 1.00
C LEU A 251 -2.53 -16.95 2.24
N LEU A 252 -2.73 -16.25 3.35
CA LEU A 252 -2.53 -16.74 4.71
C LEU A 252 -3.90 -16.86 5.39
N GLY A 253 -4.14 -18.00 6.04
CA GLY A 253 -5.41 -18.31 6.71
C GLY A 253 -5.22 -18.45 8.22
N SER A 254 -6.02 -17.74 9.00
CA SER A 254 -6.06 -17.91 10.46
C SER A 254 -7.48 -18.00 10.97
N TYR A 255 -7.68 -18.74 12.07
CA TYR A 255 -8.96 -18.74 12.76
C TYR A 255 -8.98 -17.65 13.83
N VAL A 256 -10.09 -16.91 13.89
CA VAL A 256 -10.38 -15.92 14.93
C VAL A 256 -11.67 -16.29 15.66
N LYS A 257 -11.89 -15.71 16.84
CA LYS A 257 -13.10 -15.92 17.65
C LYS A 257 -13.97 -14.65 17.66
N CYS A 258 -15.29 -14.82 17.65
CA CYS A 258 -16.21 -13.69 17.71
C CYS A 258 -16.31 -13.10 19.12
N TYR A 259 -16.15 -11.79 19.28
CA TYR A 259 -16.42 -11.12 20.57
C TYR A 259 -17.90 -11.13 20.98
N ILE A 260 -18.83 -11.23 20.02
CA ILE A 260 -20.26 -11.11 20.28
C ILE A 260 -20.87 -12.39 20.84
N CYS A 261 -20.53 -13.54 20.23
CA CYS A 261 -21.22 -14.80 20.49
C CYS A 261 -20.29 -15.97 20.79
N ASP A 262 -18.99 -15.67 20.93
CA ASP A 262 -17.91 -16.61 21.26
C ASP A 262 -17.73 -17.77 20.28
N THR A 263 -18.30 -17.70 19.06
CA THR A 263 -18.02 -18.67 18.01
C THR A 263 -16.53 -18.68 17.67
N SER A 264 -15.90 -19.84 17.85
CA SER A 264 -14.56 -20.16 17.37
C SER A 264 -14.59 -20.50 15.88
N GLU A 265 -13.42 -20.60 15.26
CA GLU A 265 -13.23 -21.07 13.87
C GLU A 265 -13.75 -20.12 12.77
N ILE A 266 -13.77 -18.81 13.02
CA ILE A 266 -14.03 -17.85 11.94
C ILE A 266 -12.78 -17.75 11.07
N LYS A 267 -12.89 -18.13 9.79
CA LYS A 267 -11.79 -18.01 8.82
C LYS A 267 -11.52 -16.54 8.54
N PHE A 268 -10.28 -16.11 8.76
CA PHE A 268 -9.78 -14.78 8.43
C PHE A 268 -8.60 -14.93 7.47
N TYR A 269 -8.75 -14.35 6.28
CA TYR A 269 -7.73 -14.40 5.23
C TYR A 269 -6.93 -13.11 5.18
N VAL A 270 -5.64 -13.24 4.92
CA VAL A 270 -4.74 -12.13 4.63
C VAL A 270 -4.01 -12.45 3.34
N LEU A 271 -3.91 -11.47 2.45
CA LEU A 271 -3.15 -11.60 1.23
C LEU A 271 -1.64 -11.56 1.55
N HIS A 272 -0.85 -12.49 1.00
CA HIS A 272 0.60 -12.39 1.07
C HIS A 272 1.08 -11.05 0.50
N SER A 273 2.02 -10.41 1.19
CA SER A 273 2.58 -9.14 0.71
C SER A 273 3.16 -9.31 -0.69
N LYS A 274 2.81 -8.38 -1.58
CA LYS A 274 3.25 -8.37 -2.99
C LYS A 274 2.83 -9.63 -3.79
N SER A 275 1.78 -10.37 -3.38
CA SER A 275 1.30 -11.54 -4.15
C SER A 275 0.37 -11.17 -5.32
N MET A 276 -0.22 -9.98 -5.32
CA MET A 276 -1.12 -9.50 -6.38
C MET A 276 -0.67 -8.17 -6.96
N ILE A 277 -0.91 -8.01 -8.26
CA ILE A 277 -0.89 -6.72 -8.94
C ILE A 277 -2.23 -6.04 -8.69
N ILE A 278 -2.16 -4.83 -8.13
CA ILE A 278 -3.32 -4.04 -7.72
C ILE A 278 -3.33 -2.76 -8.53
N GLU A 279 -4.50 -2.43 -9.07
CA GLU A 279 -4.80 -1.14 -9.68
C GLU A 279 -5.85 -0.42 -8.85
N GLY A 280 -5.70 0.89 -8.66
CA GLY A 280 -6.70 1.69 -7.95
C GLY A 280 -7.73 2.26 -8.92
N ASN A 281 -9.01 2.10 -8.61
CA ASN A 281 -10.08 2.76 -9.37
C ASN A 281 -10.03 4.30 -9.17
N ILE A 282 -10.92 5.05 -9.83
CA ILE A 282 -10.92 6.53 -9.76
C ILE A 282 -11.07 7.08 -8.33
N PHE A 283 -11.64 6.29 -7.40
CA PHE A 283 -11.81 6.63 -5.98
C PHE A 283 -10.70 6.05 -5.08
N GLY A 284 -9.72 5.36 -5.65
CA GLY A 284 -8.61 4.72 -4.92
C GLY A 284 -8.96 3.39 -4.26
N VAL A 285 -10.08 2.76 -4.63
CA VAL A 285 -10.40 1.39 -4.20
C VAL A 285 -9.51 0.42 -4.97
N PRO A 286 -8.83 -0.53 -4.30
CA PRO A 286 -7.98 -1.51 -4.98
C PRO A 286 -8.82 -2.51 -5.77
N SER A 287 -8.36 -2.84 -6.98
CA SER A 287 -8.86 -3.92 -7.82
C SER A 287 -7.69 -4.85 -8.15
N TYR A 288 -7.91 -6.16 -7.97
CA TYR A 288 -6.88 -7.18 -8.11
C TYR A 288 -6.88 -7.70 -9.53
N ILE A 289 -5.82 -7.42 -10.30
CA ILE A 289 -5.79 -7.65 -11.75
C ILE A 289 -5.21 -9.02 -12.09
N ARG A 290 -4.10 -9.39 -11.45
CA ARG A 290 -3.40 -10.68 -11.65
C ARG A 290 -2.45 -10.98 -10.50
N SER A 291 -2.03 -12.23 -10.37
CA SER A 291 -1.02 -12.64 -9.40
C SER A 291 0.39 -12.22 -9.83
N VAL A 292 1.28 -12.10 -8.84
CA VAL A 292 2.71 -11.89 -9.05
C VAL A 292 3.41 -13.25 -9.16
N GLY A 293 4.18 -13.43 -10.23
CA GLY A 293 4.95 -14.65 -10.46
C GLY A 293 4.07 -15.87 -10.75
N LYS A 294 4.28 -16.95 -9.98
CA LYS A 294 3.56 -18.23 -10.13
C LYS A 294 2.47 -18.46 -9.07
N MET A 295 2.21 -17.46 -8.22
CA MET A 295 1.19 -17.57 -7.20
C MET A 295 -0.21 -17.65 -7.82
N GLU A 296 -1.13 -18.28 -7.12
CA GLU A 296 -2.53 -18.40 -7.51
C GLU A 296 -3.26 -17.07 -7.35
N PHE A 297 -3.95 -16.66 -8.41
CA PHE A 297 -4.71 -15.41 -8.40
C PHE A 297 -5.82 -15.43 -7.34
N CYS A 298 -5.93 -14.33 -6.61
CA CYS A 298 -7.01 -14.08 -5.68
C CYS A 298 -7.53 -12.66 -5.87
N ASP A 299 -8.79 -12.53 -6.29
CA ASP A 299 -9.51 -11.28 -6.10
C ASP A 299 -9.86 -11.13 -4.62
N PHE A 300 -8.96 -10.48 -3.89
CA PHE A 300 -9.05 -10.39 -2.44
C PHE A 300 -10.26 -9.55 -2.00
N ASN A 301 -10.81 -8.68 -2.86
CA ASN A 301 -12.05 -7.95 -2.53
C ASN A 301 -13.19 -8.92 -2.19
N LEU A 302 -13.24 -10.12 -2.79
CA LEU A 302 -14.30 -11.09 -2.54
C LEU A 302 -14.23 -11.68 -1.12
N ILE A 303 -13.02 -11.89 -0.60
CA ILE A 303 -12.79 -12.65 0.65
C ILE A 303 -12.23 -11.81 1.81
N GLN A 304 -11.95 -10.52 1.59
CA GLN A 304 -11.35 -9.61 2.58
C GLN A 304 -12.19 -9.49 3.86
N VAL A 305 -13.51 -9.61 3.77
CA VAL A 305 -14.41 -9.52 4.93
C VAL A 305 -14.61 -10.90 5.56
N ALA A 306 -14.19 -11.05 6.82
CA ALA A 306 -14.51 -12.20 7.65
C ALA A 306 -15.90 -12.02 8.28
N SER A 307 -16.68 -13.10 8.36
CA SER A 307 -18.06 -13.09 8.86
C SER A 307 -18.29 -14.21 9.85
N CYS A 308 -18.86 -13.89 11.01
CA CYS A 308 -19.24 -14.87 12.02
C CYS A 308 -20.46 -15.68 11.57
N PRO A 309 -20.39 -17.02 11.47
CA PRO A 309 -21.52 -17.83 11.01
C PRO A 309 -22.68 -17.89 12.01
N LYS A 310 -22.45 -17.58 13.29
CA LYS A 310 -23.49 -17.64 14.32
C LYS A 310 -24.30 -16.36 14.42
N CYS A 311 -23.65 -15.20 14.54
CA CYS A 311 -24.31 -13.91 14.76
C CYS A 311 -24.20 -12.93 13.59
N GLY A 312 -23.48 -13.23 12.52
CA GLY A 312 -23.37 -12.34 11.35
C GLY A 312 -22.46 -11.12 11.53
N PHE A 313 -21.83 -10.93 12.69
CA PHE A 313 -20.81 -9.90 12.88
C PHE A 313 -19.71 -10.06 11.82
N SER A 314 -19.44 -8.99 11.07
CA SER A 314 -18.55 -9.05 9.91
C SER A 314 -17.59 -7.87 9.85
N SER A 315 -16.33 -8.15 9.56
CA SER A 315 -15.31 -7.12 9.44
C SER A 315 -14.09 -7.58 8.64
N ASN A 316 -13.39 -6.61 8.04
CA ASN A 316 -12.09 -6.83 7.40
C ASN A 316 -10.90 -6.49 8.32
N ASP A 317 -11.16 -6.10 9.57
CA ASP A 317 -10.12 -5.80 10.55
C ASP A 317 -9.99 -6.95 11.55
N ARG A 318 -8.78 -7.47 11.69
CA ARG A 318 -8.51 -8.62 12.56
C ARG A 318 -8.66 -8.25 14.04
N GLU A 319 -8.45 -6.98 14.40
CA GLU A 319 -8.58 -6.49 15.79
C GLU A 319 -10.04 -6.46 16.27
N HIS A 320 -11.01 -6.49 15.34
CA HIS A 320 -12.43 -6.59 15.67
C HIS A 320 -12.86 -8.01 16.06
N PHE A 321 -11.93 -8.97 16.05
CA PHE A 321 -12.14 -10.34 16.50
C PHE A 321 -11.18 -10.67 17.65
N LYS A 322 -11.57 -11.65 18.46
CA LYS A 322 -10.74 -12.17 19.54
C LYS A 322 -9.66 -13.08 18.95
N ARG A 323 -8.39 -12.74 19.18
CA ARG A 323 -7.23 -13.54 18.76
C ARG A 323 -6.72 -14.42 19.88
N LEU A 324 -6.62 -13.87 21.09
CA LEU A 324 -6.21 -14.53 22.31
C LEU A 324 -7.35 -14.51 23.33
N LYS A 325 -7.38 -15.50 24.23
CA LYS A 325 -8.37 -15.56 25.32
C LYS A 325 -8.44 -14.26 26.14
N SER A 326 -7.29 -13.61 26.35
CA SER A 326 -7.13 -12.36 27.09
C SER A 326 -7.63 -11.12 26.36
N ASP A 327 -7.90 -11.20 25.05
CA ASP A 327 -8.28 -10.01 24.30
C ASP A 327 -9.64 -9.47 24.75
N VAL A 328 -9.74 -8.14 24.75
CA VAL A 328 -10.92 -7.38 25.15
C VAL A 328 -11.44 -6.62 23.93
N PRO A 329 -12.75 -6.63 23.67
CA PRO A 329 -13.31 -5.90 22.52
C PRO A 329 -13.12 -4.39 22.69
N MET A 330 -12.81 -3.71 21.58
CA MET A 330 -12.72 -2.25 21.53
C MET A 330 -14.09 -1.54 21.57
N PHE A 331 -15.19 -2.28 21.74
CA PHE A 331 -16.56 -1.78 21.76
C PHE A 331 -17.41 -2.53 22.79
N SER A 332 -18.55 -1.96 23.18
CA SER A 332 -19.48 -2.61 24.11
C SER A 332 -20.26 -3.72 23.39
N VAL A 333 -19.96 -4.98 23.74
CA VAL A 333 -20.66 -6.16 23.20
C VAL A 333 -22.15 -6.16 23.59
N GLU A 334 -22.46 -5.73 24.80
CA GLU A 334 -23.83 -5.62 25.33
C GLU A 334 -24.66 -4.68 24.45
N LYS A 335 -24.23 -3.42 24.31
CA LYS A 335 -24.91 -2.42 23.47
C LYS A 335 -24.95 -2.82 22.00
N PHE A 336 -23.89 -3.43 21.48
CA PHE A 336 -23.88 -3.91 20.10
C PHE A 336 -24.96 -4.96 19.87
N SER A 337 -25.14 -5.89 20.82
CA SER A 337 -26.04 -7.04 20.69
C SER A 337 -27.52 -6.64 20.74
N GLU A 338 -27.86 -5.45 21.25
CA GLU A 338 -29.23 -4.93 21.30
C GLU A 338 -29.80 -4.77 19.87
N GLY A 339 -30.86 -5.53 19.57
CA GLY A 339 -31.53 -5.50 18.25
C GLY A 339 -30.73 -6.10 17.09
N TRP A 340 -29.49 -6.57 17.33
CA TRP A 340 -28.58 -7.04 16.28
C TRP A 340 -29.12 -8.28 15.55
N ASN A 341 -29.63 -9.26 16.29
CA ASN A 341 -30.12 -10.51 15.70
C ASN A 341 -31.26 -10.26 14.70
N ASP A 342 -32.20 -9.38 15.04
CA ASP A 342 -33.33 -9.05 14.16
C ASP A 342 -32.87 -8.27 12.93
N LYS A 343 -31.96 -7.30 13.12
CA LYS A 343 -31.38 -6.49 12.04
C LYS A 343 -30.65 -7.35 11.01
N ILE A 344 -29.85 -8.32 11.46
CA ILE A 344 -28.95 -9.09 10.60
C ILE A 344 -29.56 -10.40 10.05
N SER A 345 -30.67 -10.87 10.65
CA SER A 345 -31.29 -12.17 10.35
C SER A 345 -31.49 -12.45 8.84
N PRO A 346 -32.01 -11.51 8.02
CA PRO A 346 -32.19 -11.75 6.59
C PRO A 346 -30.87 -12.00 5.83
N LEU A 347 -29.82 -11.24 6.15
CA LEU A 347 -28.51 -11.36 5.51
C LEU A 347 -27.77 -12.61 6.01
N LEU A 348 -27.83 -12.87 7.31
CA LEU A 348 -27.22 -14.04 7.93
C LEU A 348 -27.83 -15.35 7.42
N LYS A 349 -29.15 -15.37 7.16
CA LYS A 349 -29.81 -16.53 6.56
C LYS A 349 -29.23 -16.85 5.17
N LYS A 350 -29.10 -15.86 4.30
CA LYS A 350 -28.47 -16.03 2.98
C LYS A 350 -27.04 -16.56 3.08
N ALA A 351 -26.24 -16.00 4.00
CA ALA A 351 -24.87 -16.43 4.21
C ALA A 351 -24.77 -17.89 4.70
N LYS A 352 -25.68 -18.31 5.59
CA LYS A 352 -25.77 -19.70 6.06
C LYS A 352 -26.21 -20.67 4.96
N GLU A 353 -27.17 -20.27 4.12
CA GLU A 353 -27.64 -21.08 2.97
C GLU A 353 -26.52 -21.34 1.95
N SER A 354 -25.60 -20.39 1.77
CA SER A 354 -24.42 -20.54 0.91
C SER A 354 -23.31 -21.44 1.49
N GLY A 355 -23.31 -21.69 2.81
CA GLY A 355 -22.35 -22.58 3.47
C GLY A 355 -20.88 -22.23 3.19
N GLU A 356 -20.05 -23.25 2.95
CA GLU A 356 -18.60 -23.08 2.71
C GLU A 356 -18.25 -22.21 1.49
N LYS A 357 -19.16 -22.03 0.51
CA LYS A 357 -18.92 -21.09 -0.59
C LYS A 357 -18.83 -19.65 -0.12
N PHE A 358 -19.55 -19.31 0.96
CA PHE A 358 -19.50 -17.99 1.57
C PHE A 358 -18.40 -17.87 2.63
N TYR A 359 -18.13 -18.91 3.42
CA TYR A 359 -17.10 -18.81 4.48
C TYR A 359 -15.68 -19.19 4.00
N GLY A 360 -15.56 -19.76 2.79
CA GLY A 360 -14.31 -20.20 2.16
C GLY A 360 -13.68 -19.19 1.20
N GLU A 361 -12.70 -19.67 0.43
CA GLU A 361 -11.89 -18.89 -0.52
C GLU A 361 -12.52 -18.71 -1.91
N ASP A 362 -13.59 -19.45 -2.19
CA ASP A 362 -14.21 -19.54 -3.51
C ASP A 362 -15.52 -18.75 -3.58
N ARG A 363 -15.53 -17.59 -2.92
CA ARG A 363 -16.63 -16.63 -3.02
C ARG A 363 -16.73 -16.14 -4.46
N ASP A 364 -17.93 -16.19 -5.01
CA ASP A 364 -18.26 -15.41 -6.20
C ASP A 364 -18.61 -13.95 -5.82
N THR A 365 -18.88 -13.12 -6.83
CA THR A 365 -19.22 -11.71 -6.65
C THR A 365 -20.45 -11.49 -5.76
N ASN A 366 -21.47 -12.36 -5.83
CA ASN A 366 -22.66 -12.23 -5.00
C ASN A 366 -22.36 -12.53 -3.52
N HIS A 367 -21.52 -13.53 -3.25
CA HIS A 367 -21.04 -13.80 -1.90
C HIS A 367 -20.15 -12.68 -1.37
N GLY A 368 -19.29 -12.10 -2.23
CA GLY A 368 -18.50 -10.91 -1.91
C GLY A 368 -19.39 -9.74 -1.50
N ILE A 369 -20.38 -9.37 -2.34
CA ILE A 369 -21.37 -8.31 -2.07
C ILE A 369 -22.08 -8.55 -0.73
N LEU A 370 -22.59 -9.77 -0.49
CA LEU A 370 -23.26 -10.13 0.77
C LEU A 370 -22.36 -9.94 1.99
N SER A 371 -21.05 -10.24 1.87
CA SER A 371 -20.11 -10.05 2.98
C SER A 371 -19.93 -8.56 3.33
N TYR A 372 -19.90 -7.68 2.33
CA TYR A 372 -19.86 -6.23 2.57
C TYR A 372 -21.19 -5.70 3.12
N GLU A 373 -22.35 -6.22 2.70
CA GLU A 373 -23.64 -5.85 3.29
C GLU A 373 -23.67 -6.15 4.80
N LEU A 374 -23.17 -7.31 5.22
CA LEU A 374 -23.01 -7.67 6.63
C LEU A 374 -22.03 -6.75 7.37
N ALA A 375 -20.89 -6.40 6.75
CA ALA A 375 -19.90 -5.51 7.34
C ALA A 375 -20.41 -4.08 7.47
N ILE A 376 -21.13 -3.56 6.47
CA ILE A 376 -21.78 -2.25 6.50
C ILE A 376 -22.78 -2.20 7.66
N ALA A 377 -23.63 -3.23 7.81
CA ALA A 377 -24.56 -3.32 8.93
C ALA A 377 -23.86 -3.35 10.29
N THR A 378 -22.70 -4.03 10.36
CA THR A 378 -21.85 -4.10 11.56
C THR A 378 -21.31 -2.71 11.93
N PHE A 379 -20.71 -2.00 10.98
CA PHE A 379 -20.15 -0.67 11.25
C PHE A 379 -21.21 0.39 11.50
N GLU A 380 -22.38 0.28 10.88
CA GLU A 380 -23.53 1.13 11.18
C GLU A 380 -23.99 0.94 12.64
N GLN A 381 -24.06 -0.30 13.12
CA GLN A 381 -24.41 -0.60 14.52
C GLN A 381 -23.31 -0.14 15.49
N LEU A 382 -22.04 -0.22 15.12
CA LEU A 382 -20.94 0.29 15.95
C LEU A 382 -20.96 1.83 16.03
N ALA A 383 -21.18 2.53 14.91
CA ALA A 383 -21.31 3.99 14.88
C ALA A 383 -22.56 4.48 15.64
N SER A 384 -23.69 3.81 15.39
CA SER A 384 -24.75 3.45 16.34
C SER A 384 -24.59 3.84 17.80
N ILE A 385 -23.89 2.94 18.48
CA ILE A 385 -23.78 2.83 19.93
C ILE A 385 -22.59 3.62 20.50
N THR A 386 -21.78 4.25 19.64
CA THR A 386 -20.56 4.95 20.04
C THR A 386 -20.86 6.43 20.29
N PRO A 387 -20.82 6.91 21.55
CA PRO A 387 -21.08 8.31 21.87
C PRO A 387 -19.88 9.21 21.57
N ASP A 388 -18.65 8.67 21.65
CA ASP A 388 -17.43 9.40 21.39
C ASP A 388 -17.33 9.78 19.90
N VAL A 389 -17.12 11.07 19.61
CA VAL A 389 -17.16 11.59 18.24
C VAL A 389 -16.00 11.05 17.41
N GLN A 390 -14.80 10.96 17.99
CA GLN A 390 -13.61 10.52 17.27
C GLN A 390 -13.69 9.04 16.89
N LYS A 391 -14.05 8.19 17.85
CA LYS A 391 -14.26 6.76 17.63
C LYS A 391 -15.45 6.48 16.73
N LYS A 392 -16.51 7.28 16.82
CA LYS A 392 -17.62 7.22 15.85
C LYS A 392 -17.13 7.53 14.45
N THR A 393 -16.31 8.56 14.27
CA THR A 393 -15.69 8.88 12.97
C THR A 393 -14.86 7.72 12.43
N GLU A 394 -14.13 6.97 13.26
CA GLU A 394 -13.40 5.77 12.82
C GLU A 394 -14.34 4.68 12.29
N TRP A 395 -15.48 4.43 12.95
CA TRP A 395 -16.49 3.50 12.45
C TRP A 395 -17.10 3.97 11.12
N LEU A 396 -17.38 5.27 10.98
CA LEU A 396 -17.86 5.84 9.71
C LEU A 396 -16.81 5.69 8.59
N ARG A 397 -15.51 5.81 8.89
CA ARG A 397 -14.44 5.52 7.91
C ARG A 397 -14.45 4.07 7.45
N LYS A 398 -14.59 3.13 8.38
CA LYS A 398 -14.67 1.71 8.03
C LYS A 398 -15.95 1.41 7.22
N GLN A 399 -17.10 1.96 7.61
CA GLN A 399 -18.35 1.84 6.87
C GLN A 399 -18.24 2.41 5.45
N SER A 400 -17.66 3.61 5.30
CA SER A 400 -17.41 4.24 4.02
C SER A 400 -16.48 3.39 3.15
N SER A 401 -15.41 2.83 3.70
CA SER A 401 -14.53 1.89 2.97
C SER A 401 -15.30 0.67 2.46
N MET A 402 -16.18 0.07 3.26
CA MET A 402 -17.00 -1.07 2.82
C MET A 402 -17.97 -0.68 1.71
N LEU A 403 -18.59 0.50 1.82
CA LEU A 403 -19.46 1.07 0.78
C LEU A 403 -18.72 1.30 -0.55
N MET A 404 -17.46 1.78 -0.48
CA MET A 404 -16.66 2.00 -1.69
C MET A 404 -16.25 0.67 -2.35
N THR A 405 -15.86 -0.35 -1.57
CA THR A 405 -15.48 -1.66 -2.12
C THR A 405 -16.68 -2.44 -2.67
N ILE A 406 -17.84 -2.40 -2.01
CA ILE A 406 -19.05 -3.02 -2.57
C ILE A 406 -19.50 -2.31 -3.86
N SER A 407 -19.34 -0.99 -3.96
CA SER A 407 -19.62 -0.25 -5.19
C SER A 407 -18.74 -0.73 -6.34
N GLU A 408 -17.45 -0.97 -6.10
CA GLU A 408 -16.54 -1.55 -7.11
C GLU A 408 -17.03 -2.93 -7.57
N LEU A 409 -17.32 -3.84 -6.63
CA LEU A 409 -17.83 -5.18 -6.96
C LEU A 409 -19.14 -5.14 -7.75
N GLN A 410 -20.05 -4.24 -7.40
CA GLN A 410 -21.32 -4.06 -8.11
C GLN A 410 -21.11 -3.49 -9.51
N MET A 411 -20.20 -2.53 -9.67
CA MET A 411 -19.89 -1.93 -10.97
C MET A 411 -19.30 -2.97 -11.93
N GLU A 412 -18.35 -3.78 -11.46
CA GLU A 412 -17.78 -4.89 -12.25
C GLU A 412 -18.82 -5.98 -12.54
N ASN A 413 -19.80 -6.18 -11.65
CA ASN A 413 -20.93 -7.08 -11.88
C ASN A 413 -22.07 -6.47 -12.73
N LYS A 414 -21.84 -5.32 -13.38
CA LYS A 414 -22.83 -4.59 -14.20
C LYS A 414 -24.06 -4.08 -13.44
N ASP A 415 -24.00 -4.04 -12.11
CA ASP A 415 -24.99 -3.40 -11.23
C ASP A 415 -24.58 -1.95 -10.91
N ARG A 416 -24.60 -1.10 -11.93
CA ARG A 416 -24.31 0.33 -11.75
C ARG A 416 -25.27 1.00 -10.78
N GLY A 417 -26.56 0.62 -10.81
CA GLY A 417 -27.58 1.22 -9.95
C GLY A 417 -27.28 0.99 -8.46
N GLY A 418 -26.90 -0.23 -8.09
CA GLY A 418 -26.43 -0.56 -6.75
C GLY A 418 -25.15 0.18 -6.38
N ALA A 419 -24.17 0.20 -7.28
CA ALA A 419 -22.89 0.90 -7.06
C ALA A 419 -23.09 2.40 -6.77
N GLU A 420 -23.88 3.08 -7.60
CA GLU A 420 -24.19 4.51 -7.44
C GLU A 420 -25.02 4.80 -6.19
N THR A 421 -25.92 3.89 -5.81
CA THR A 421 -26.68 4.01 -4.56
C THR A 421 -25.75 3.98 -3.35
N ASN A 422 -24.72 3.13 -3.37
CA ASN A 422 -23.74 3.06 -2.28
C ASN A 422 -22.80 4.28 -2.26
N LEU A 423 -22.42 4.84 -3.42
CA LEU A 423 -21.70 6.13 -3.47
C LEU A 423 -22.50 7.28 -2.83
N LYS A 424 -23.82 7.32 -3.07
CA LYS A 424 -24.71 8.31 -2.42
C LYS A 424 -24.78 8.11 -0.91
N LYS A 425 -24.86 6.86 -0.42
CA LYS A 425 -24.79 6.58 1.02
C LYS A 425 -23.49 7.08 1.65
N VAL A 426 -22.36 7.02 0.94
CA VAL A 426 -21.09 7.59 1.44
C VAL A 426 -21.21 9.11 1.63
N PHE A 427 -21.88 9.80 0.70
CA PHE A 427 -22.16 11.22 0.85
C PHE A 427 -23.06 11.50 2.07
N ASP A 428 -24.19 10.78 2.18
CA ASP A 428 -25.15 10.94 3.28
C ASP A 428 -24.54 10.61 4.66
N LEU A 429 -23.51 9.75 4.68
CA LEU A 429 -22.75 9.40 5.88
C LEU A 429 -21.90 10.57 6.39
N TRP A 430 -21.24 11.27 5.47
CA TRP A 430 -20.21 12.25 5.81
C TRP A 430 -20.72 13.68 5.86
N ASP A 431 -21.67 14.06 5.00
CA ASP A 431 -22.19 15.42 4.90
C ASP A 431 -22.66 15.99 6.26
N PRO A 432 -23.42 15.26 7.10
CA PRO A 432 -23.92 15.79 8.38
C PRO A 432 -22.84 15.99 9.46
N VAL A 433 -21.66 15.37 9.28
CA VAL A 433 -20.56 15.42 10.26
C VAL A 433 -19.32 16.11 9.72
N PHE A 434 -19.31 16.53 8.45
CA PHE A 434 -18.14 17.03 7.73
C PHE A 434 -17.46 18.19 8.47
N GLU A 435 -18.21 19.19 8.92
CA GLU A 435 -17.70 20.37 9.63
C GLU A 435 -17.07 20.04 11.01
N LYS A 436 -17.36 18.86 11.56
CA LYS A 436 -16.82 18.41 12.86
C LYS A 436 -15.51 17.64 12.71
N LEU A 437 -15.16 17.24 11.48
CA LEU A 437 -13.93 16.51 11.21
C LEU A 437 -12.71 17.43 11.35
N LYS A 438 -11.55 16.84 11.69
CA LYS A 438 -10.29 17.58 11.88
C LYS A 438 -9.11 16.78 11.34
N GLY A 439 -7.99 17.45 11.11
CA GLY A 439 -6.73 16.81 10.76
C GLY A 439 -6.74 16.14 9.39
N THR A 440 -6.03 15.03 9.28
CA THR A 440 -5.98 14.24 8.03
C THR A 440 -7.35 13.69 7.61
N VAL A 441 -8.29 13.51 8.53
CA VAL A 441 -9.59 12.90 8.23
C VAL A 441 -10.45 13.83 7.38
N ILE A 442 -10.55 15.12 7.72
CA ILE A 442 -11.39 16.07 6.97
C ILE A 442 -10.85 16.27 5.54
N ILE A 443 -9.52 16.30 5.37
CA ILE A 443 -8.87 16.41 4.06
C ILE A 443 -9.19 15.19 3.17
N ASN A 444 -9.08 13.99 3.73
CA ASN A 444 -9.35 12.75 2.98
C ASN A 444 -10.84 12.61 2.62
N VAL A 445 -11.75 12.95 3.54
CA VAL A 445 -13.19 12.94 3.28
C VAL A 445 -13.55 14.01 2.24
N CYS A 446 -12.98 15.21 2.33
CA CYS A 446 -13.16 16.26 1.34
C CYS A 446 -12.77 15.78 -0.07
N THR A 447 -11.61 15.12 -0.19
CA THR A 447 -11.14 14.55 -1.45
C THR A 447 -12.10 13.49 -2.00
N LEU A 448 -12.55 12.56 -1.16
CA LEU A 448 -13.48 11.52 -1.58
C LEU A 448 -14.84 12.10 -2.03
N LEU A 449 -15.42 13.02 -1.25
CA LEU A 449 -16.70 13.64 -1.59
C LEU A 449 -16.61 14.47 -2.87
N PHE A 450 -15.49 15.18 -3.07
CA PHE A 450 -15.20 15.88 -4.33
C PHE A 450 -15.23 14.92 -5.52
N GLN A 451 -14.50 13.80 -5.44
CA GLN A 451 -14.44 12.80 -6.53
C GLN A 451 -15.81 12.19 -6.83
N ILE A 452 -16.60 11.85 -5.79
CA ILE A 452 -17.97 11.36 -5.96
C ILE A 452 -18.84 12.38 -6.69
N LYS A 453 -18.70 13.68 -6.36
CA LYS A 453 -19.45 14.74 -7.03
C LYS A 453 -19.03 14.98 -8.46
N ILE A 454 -17.74 14.88 -8.78
CA ILE A 454 -17.26 14.88 -10.17
C ILE A 454 -17.84 13.70 -10.95
N TYR A 455 -17.84 12.49 -10.38
CA TYR A 455 -18.45 11.32 -11.01
C TYR A 455 -19.94 11.53 -11.35
N PHE A 456 -20.71 12.14 -10.44
CA PHE A 456 -22.12 12.48 -10.70
C PHE A 456 -22.33 13.75 -11.54
N ASN A 457 -21.26 14.39 -12.02
CA ASN A 457 -21.27 15.65 -12.76
C ASN A 457 -21.96 16.81 -11.99
N ASP A 458 -21.85 16.81 -10.66
CA ASP A 458 -22.38 17.82 -9.76
C ASP A 458 -21.29 18.87 -9.46
N LEU A 459 -20.98 19.67 -10.47
CA LEU A 459 -19.87 20.64 -10.42
C LEU A 459 -20.10 21.74 -9.38
N GLN A 460 -21.35 22.07 -9.07
CA GLN A 460 -21.68 23.09 -8.08
C GLN A 460 -21.26 22.66 -6.67
N ILE A 461 -21.61 21.43 -6.27
CA ILE A 461 -21.20 20.92 -4.95
C ILE A 461 -19.71 20.58 -4.94
N ALA A 462 -19.16 20.05 -6.04
CA ALA A 462 -17.72 19.80 -6.14
C ALA A 462 -16.89 21.09 -5.91
N ALA A 463 -17.31 22.23 -6.47
CA ALA A 463 -16.64 23.51 -6.28
C ALA A 463 -16.57 23.95 -4.80
N ASN A 464 -17.58 23.60 -3.99
CA ASN A 464 -17.57 23.90 -2.56
C ASN A 464 -16.45 23.14 -1.82
N TYR A 465 -16.23 21.87 -2.14
CA TYR A 465 -15.14 21.08 -1.55
C TYR A 465 -13.76 21.56 -2.01
N MET A 466 -13.64 21.94 -3.28
CA MET A 466 -12.39 22.54 -3.79
C MET A 466 -12.07 23.85 -3.07
N LYS A 467 -13.06 24.73 -2.94
CA LYS A 467 -12.93 25.98 -2.18
C LYS A 467 -12.63 25.72 -0.69
N PHE A 468 -13.23 24.70 -0.09
CA PHE A 468 -12.92 24.33 1.29
C PHE A 468 -11.44 23.96 1.44
N LEU A 469 -10.92 23.11 0.55
CA LEU A 469 -9.53 22.65 0.65
C LEU A 469 -8.52 23.75 0.33
N ASP A 470 -8.82 24.62 -0.64
CA ASP A 470 -7.99 25.81 -0.96
C ASP A 470 -7.89 26.78 0.23
N ASN A 471 -8.93 26.83 1.08
CA ASN A 471 -8.97 27.68 2.28
C ASN A 471 -8.70 26.89 3.57
N TYR A 472 -8.17 25.67 3.50
CA TYR A 472 -7.92 24.85 4.69
C TYR A 472 -6.80 25.40 5.57
N ASP A 473 -5.74 25.94 4.94
CA ASP A 473 -4.60 26.58 5.62
C ASP A 473 -4.25 27.91 4.92
N PRO A 474 -5.11 28.95 5.05
CA PRO A 474 -4.97 30.19 4.30
C PRO A 474 -3.73 31.00 4.71
N ASP A 475 -3.27 30.81 5.95
CA ASP A 475 -2.13 31.52 6.53
C ASP A 475 -0.81 30.73 6.42
N GLY A 476 -0.85 29.50 5.87
CA GLY A 476 0.33 28.64 5.75
C GLY A 476 0.92 28.23 7.10
N GLN A 477 0.09 28.08 8.13
CA GLN A 477 0.52 27.80 9.50
C GLN A 477 0.80 26.31 9.74
N LEU A 478 0.37 25.42 8.83
CA LEU A 478 0.68 23.99 8.94
C LEU A 478 2.18 23.76 8.77
N VAL A 479 2.79 23.23 9.83
CA VAL A 479 4.22 22.89 9.85
C VAL A 479 4.55 21.89 8.75
N GLU A 480 5.51 22.26 7.91
CA GLU A 480 5.99 21.42 6.81
C GLU A 480 6.51 20.06 7.33
N GLY A 481 6.12 18.98 6.65
CA GLY A 481 6.53 17.62 7.01
C GLY A 481 5.61 16.89 8.00
N THR A 482 4.62 17.57 8.59
CA THR A 482 3.54 16.90 9.36
C THR A 482 2.65 16.04 8.46
N GLU A 483 1.98 15.04 9.04
CA GLU A 483 1.06 14.16 8.29
C GLU A 483 -0.14 14.94 7.72
N GLU A 484 -0.59 15.98 8.43
CA GLU A 484 -1.66 16.87 7.96
C GLU A 484 -1.21 17.74 6.79
N HIS A 485 -0.02 18.34 6.85
CA HIS A 485 0.57 19.08 5.73
C HIS A 485 0.76 18.19 4.48
N LYS A 486 1.23 16.95 4.67
CA LYS A 486 1.36 15.97 3.58
C LYS A 486 0.01 15.60 2.97
N ALA A 487 -0.99 15.35 3.82
CA ALA A 487 -2.35 15.04 3.38
C ALA A 487 -2.95 16.21 2.60
N LEU A 488 -2.79 17.46 3.06
CA LEU A 488 -3.29 18.65 2.38
C LEU A 488 -2.68 18.79 0.99
N LYS A 489 -1.35 18.67 0.88
CA LYS A 489 -0.62 18.77 -0.39
C LYS A 489 -1.05 17.68 -1.38
N LEU A 490 -1.18 16.43 -0.91
CA LEU A 490 -1.62 15.31 -1.74
C LEU A 490 -3.09 15.47 -2.16
N GLY A 491 -3.96 15.85 -1.23
CA GLY A 491 -5.37 16.13 -1.47
C GLY A 491 -5.54 17.21 -2.53
N ALA A 492 -4.91 18.38 -2.35
CA ALA A 492 -4.99 19.49 -3.30
C ALA A 492 -4.52 19.10 -4.71
N ALA A 493 -3.41 18.36 -4.82
CA ALA A 493 -2.94 17.83 -6.10
C ALA A 493 -3.96 16.86 -6.73
N LYS A 494 -4.60 16.01 -5.91
CA LYS A 494 -5.61 15.05 -6.37
C LYS A 494 -6.90 15.73 -6.80
N LEU A 495 -7.39 16.74 -6.07
CA LEU A 495 -8.57 17.52 -6.47
C LEU A 495 -8.33 18.21 -7.81
N LYS A 496 -7.17 18.86 -7.96
CA LYS A 496 -6.81 19.53 -9.21
C LYS A 496 -6.78 18.56 -10.38
N ALA A 497 -6.07 17.44 -10.27
CA ALA A 497 -6.03 16.42 -11.32
C ALA A 497 -7.43 15.88 -11.66
N THR A 498 -8.23 15.58 -10.64
CA THR A 498 -9.61 15.10 -10.83
C THR A 498 -10.50 16.16 -11.50
N PHE A 499 -10.31 17.45 -11.19
CA PHE A 499 -11.04 18.54 -11.83
C PHE A 499 -10.62 18.75 -13.29
N ASP A 500 -9.32 18.68 -13.57
CA ASP A 500 -8.77 18.80 -14.92
C ASP A 500 -9.32 17.68 -15.82
N ASP A 501 -9.42 16.45 -15.29
CA ASP A 501 -9.94 15.26 -15.98
C ASP A 501 -11.47 15.09 -15.85
N ARG A 502 -12.20 16.06 -15.29
CA ARG A 502 -13.64 15.91 -14.95
C ARG A 502 -14.52 15.46 -16.11
N GLU A 503 -14.18 15.85 -17.35
CA GLU A 503 -14.98 15.55 -18.54
C GLU A 503 -14.98 14.07 -18.91
N ILE A 504 -13.96 13.32 -18.49
CA ILE A 504 -13.84 11.86 -18.73
C ILE A 504 -14.19 11.03 -17.49
N LEU A 505 -14.27 11.66 -16.31
CA LEU A 505 -14.54 10.99 -15.04
C LEU A 505 -16.02 10.91 -14.66
N THR A 506 -16.94 11.33 -15.54
CA THR A 506 -18.38 11.29 -15.24
C THR A 506 -18.98 9.92 -15.45
N LYS A 507 -20.11 9.65 -14.78
CA LYS A 507 -20.88 8.41 -14.94
C LYS A 507 -21.30 8.15 -16.39
N GLU A 508 -21.55 9.18 -17.20
CA GLU A 508 -21.96 9.01 -18.59
C GLU A 508 -20.81 8.52 -19.48
N LYS A 509 -19.56 8.80 -19.09
CA LYS A 509 -18.36 8.47 -19.86
C LYS A 509 -17.72 7.16 -19.44
N LEU A 510 -17.75 6.89 -18.14
CA LEU A 510 -17.16 5.70 -17.56
C LEU A 510 -18.07 4.49 -17.73
N LYS A 511 -17.54 3.37 -18.24
CA LYS A 511 -18.25 2.07 -18.26
C LYS A 511 -18.10 1.32 -16.93
N ARG A 512 -16.94 1.43 -16.31
CA ARG A 512 -16.56 0.94 -14.99
C ARG A 512 -15.89 2.07 -14.18
N PHE A 513 -15.52 1.87 -12.92
CA PHE A 513 -14.84 2.91 -12.14
C PHE A 513 -13.35 3.08 -12.47
N HIS A 514 -12.89 2.52 -13.57
CA HIS A 514 -11.55 2.71 -14.09
C HIS A 514 -11.65 3.46 -15.40
N LEU A 515 -10.60 4.23 -15.71
CA LEU A 515 -10.41 4.74 -17.05
C LEU A 515 -10.15 3.51 -17.94
N ASP A 516 -10.98 3.33 -18.97
CA ASP A 516 -10.71 2.32 -19.97
C ASP A 516 -9.45 2.78 -20.73
N ASP A 517 -8.44 1.91 -20.86
CA ASP A 517 -7.32 2.16 -21.77
C ASP A 517 -7.91 2.43 -23.16
N SER A 518 -7.73 3.66 -23.65
CA SER A 518 -8.18 4.10 -24.97
C SER A 518 -7.42 3.41 -26.09
#